data_AF-A0A3A9F2I4-F1
#
_entry.id   AF-A0A3A9F2I4-F1
#
_cell.length_a   1.000
_cell.length_b   1.000
_cell.length_c   1.000
_cell.angle_alpha   90.00
_cell.angle_beta   90.00
_cell.angle_gamma   90.00
#
_symmetry.space_group_name_H-M   'P 1'
#
loop_
_entity.id
_entity.type
_entity.pdbx_description
1 polymer ?
#
loop_
_entity_poly.entity_id
_entity_poly.type
_entity_poly.pdbx_seq_one_letter_code
_entity_poly.pdbx_strand_id
1 'polypeptide(L)'
;MRWSRKLYRIFYFTQKTKKEALGVRKPYKKLTYADRQTIERMSGQGIAAKAIALETGVHIATIYREMQRGADEEGHYKAELAQQALFS
;
A
#
# COMPACT_ATOMS: atom_id res chain seq x y z
N MET A 1 -16.56 35.16 25.45
CA MET A 1 -17.46 34.21 24.76
C MET A 1 -16.70 33.49 23.65
N ARG A 2 -16.34 32.22 23.87
CA ARG A 2 -15.41 31.44 23.03
C ARG A 2 -16.20 30.53 22.08
N TRP A 3 -16.33 30.97 20.83
CA TRP A 3 -17.10 30.28 19.80
C TRP A 3 -16.53 28.91 19.41
N SER A 4 -17.46 28.02 19.07
CA SER A 4 -17.34 26.59 18.82
C SER A 4 -16.24 26.13 17.84
N ARG A 5 -15.24 25.44 18.38
CA ARG A 5 -14.28 24.61 17.59
C ARG A 5 -14.85 23.24 17.17
N LYS A 6 -16.12 22.93 17.48
CA LYS A 6 -16.73 21.61 17.22
C LYS A 6 -17.08 21.34 15.74
N LEU A 7 -17.14 22.35 14.88
CA LEU A 7 -17.68 22.19 13.51
C LEU A 7 -16.66 21.71 12.48
N TYR A 8 -15.36 21.97 12.66
CA TYR A 8 -14.35 21.55 11.68
C TYR A 8 -14.02 20.05 11.70
N ARG A 9 -14.34 19.35 12.79
CA ARG A 9 -14.07 17.90 12.93
C ARG A 9 -15.17 17.02 12.32
N ILE A 10 -16.28 17.62 11.89
CA ILE A 10 -17.41 16.91 11.27
C ILE A 10 -17.18 16.78 9.76
N PHE A 11 -16.55 17.77 9.12
CA PHE A 11 -16.48 17.86 7.66
C PHE A 11 -15.55 16.83 6.99
N TYR A 12 -14.44 16.45 7.64
CA TYR A 12 -13.48 15.52 7.06
C TYR A 12 -13.90 14.04 7.11
N PHE A 13 -14.96 13.70 7.83
CA PHE A 13 -15.44 12.31 7.95
C PHE A 13 -16.53 11.96 6.91
N THR A 14 -17.11 12.96 6.23
CA THR A 14 -18.33 12.78 5.42
C THR A 14 -18.08 12.39 3.96
N GLN A 15 -16.83 12.18 3.55
CA GLN A 15 -16.50 11.59 2.26
C GLN A 15 -16.04 10.15 2.43
N LYS A 16 -16.46 9.48 3.51
CA LYS A 16 -16.35 8.02 3.65
C LYS A 16 -17.16 7.40 2.50
N THR A 17 -16.46 7.10 1.42
CA THR A 17 -17.04 6.71 0.14
C THR A 17 -18.07 5.60 0.36
N LYS A 18 -19.25 5.74 -0.25
CA LYS A 18 -20.42 4.86 -0.12
C LYS A 18 -20.11 3.35 -0.24
N LYS A 19 -18.95 2.99 -0.80
CA LYS A 19 -18.44 1.62 -0.92
C LYS A 19 -18.19 0.94 0.43
N GLU A 20 -17.81 1.68 1.49
CA GLU A 20 -17.57 1.09 2.82
C GLU A 20 -18.86 0.81 3.60
N ALA A 21 -19.96 1.48 3.26
CA ALA A 21 -21.25 1.33 3.95
C ALA A 21 -21.96 -0.02 3.64
N LEU A 22 -21.58 -0.69 2.55
CA LEU A 22 -22.16 -1.98 2.14
C LEU A 22 -21.38 -3.19 2.70
N GLY A 23 -20.38 -3.00 3.56
CA GLY A 23 -19.63 -4.11 4.17
C GLY A 23 -18.91 -5.02 3.16
N VAL A 24 -18.76 -4.56 1.91
CA VAL A 24 -18.13 -5.34 0.84
C VAL A 24 -16.64 -5.40 1.13
N ARG A 25 -16.18 -6.57 1.60
CA ARG A 25 -14.76 -6.86 1.74
C ARG A 25 -14.10 -6.64 0.38
N LYS A 26 -12.98 -5.92 0.35
CA LYS A 26 -12.19 -5.78 -0.88
C LYS A 26 -11.84 -7.18 -1.40
N PRO A 27 -12.02 -7.46 -2.70
CA PRO A 27 -11.62 -8.74 -3.26
C PRO A 27 -10.13 -8.97 -2.98
N TYR A 28 -9.78 -10.20 -2.67
CA TYR A 28 -8.38 -10.57 -2.43
C TYR A 28 -7.58 -10.43 -3.73
N LYS A 29 -6.64 -9.48 -3.77
CA LYS A 29 -5.69 -9.30 -4.86
C LYS A 29 -4.37 -10.01 -4.53
N LYS A 30 -3.90 -10.89 -5.42
CA LYS A 30 -2.54 -11.44 -5.39
C LYS A 30 -1.58 -10.47 -6.09
N LEU A 31 -0.36 -10.32 -5.56
CA LEU A 31 0.70 -9.57 -6.22
C LEU A 31 1.20 -10.36 -7.43
N THR A 32 1.05 -9.77 -8.60
CA THR A 32 1.62 -10.29 -9.85
C THR A 32 3.09 -9.90 -9.97
N TYR A 33 3.83 -10.51 -10.89
CA TYR A 33 5.22 -10.14 -11.12
C TYR A 33 5.35 -8.69 -11.64
N ALA A 34 4.40 -8.22 -12.45
CA ALA A 34 4.36 -6.82 -12.89
C ALA A 34 4.13 -5.83 -11.73
N ASP A 35 3.29 -6.20 -10.73
CA ASP A 35 3.15 -5.40 -9.51
C ASP A 35 4.50 -5.34 -8.76
N ARG A 36 5.26 -6.45 -8.70
CA ARG A 36 6.60 -6.48 -8.07
C ARG A 36 7.60 -5.58 -8.78
N GLN A 37 7.65 -5.60 -10.11
CA GLN A 37 8.49 -4.69 -10.89
C GLN A 37 8.13 -3.21 -10.66
N THR A 38 6.84 -2.93 -10.46
CA THR A 38 6.37 -1.59 -10.10
C THR A 38 6.87 -1.16 -8.71
N ILE A 39 6.83 -2.08 -7.73
CA ILE A 39 7.36 -1.83 -6.37
C ILE A 39 8.87 -1.57 -6.42
N GLU A 40 9.63 -2.37 -7.19
CA GLU A 40 11.08 -2.19 -7.38
C GLU A 40 11.43 -0.83 -7.97
N ARG A 41 10.81 -0.47 -9.10
CA ARG A 41 11.03 0.84 -9.73
C ARG A 41 10.71 1.99 -8.77
N MET A 42 9.55 1.94 -8.09
CA MET A 42 9.12 3.03 -7.21
C MET A 42 9.95 3.10 -5.92
N SER A 43 10.33 1.96 -5.36
CA SER A 43 11.22 1.90 -4.19
C SER A 43 12.60 2.45 -4.51
N GLY A 44 13.16 2.11 -5.69
CA GLY A 44 14.44 2.66 -6.15
C GLY A 44 14.41 4.18 -6.37
N GLN A 45 13.24 4.73 -6.66
CA GLN A 45 13.00 6.18 -6.76
C GLN A 45 12.79 6.85 -5.39
N GLY A 46 12.83 6.11 -4.28
CA GLY A 46 12.58 6.62 -2.93
C GLY A 46 11.12 6.98 -2.66
N ILE A 47 10.17 6.48 -3.47
CA ILE A 47 8.74 6.75 -3.29
C ILE A 47 8.25 6.03 -2.03
N ALA A 48 7.48 6.73 -1.20
CA ALA A 48 6.95 6.17 0.04
C ALA A 48 6.03 4.95 -0.20
N ALA A 49 6.13 3.94 0.67
CA ALA A 49 5.34 2.71 0.59
C ALA A 49 3.81 2.93 0.51
N LYS A 50 3.31 4.04 1.06
CA LYS A 50 1.90 4.44 0.94
C LYS A 50 1.49 4.74 -0.51
N ALA A 51 2.34 5.42 -1.27
CA ALA A 51 2.09 5.72 -2.67
C ALA A 51 2.23 4.45 -3.54
N ILE A 52 3.20 3.59 -3.23
CA ILE A 52 3.35 2.28 -3.87
C ILE A 52 2.10 1.41 -3.66
N ALA A 53 1.56 1.40 -2.44
CA ALA A 53 0.33 0.69 -2.11
C ALA A 53 -0.90 1.21 -2.88
N LEU A 54 -0.96 2.53 -3.11
CA LEU A 54 -2.01 3.14 -3.92
C LEU A 54 -1.92 2.70 -5.38
N GLU A 55 -0.72 2.73 -5.96
CA GLU A 55 -0.45 2.35 -7.36
C GLU A 55 -0.75 0.87 -7.60
N THR A 56 -0.22 0.00 -6.75
CA THR A 56 -0.40 -1.45 -6.84
C THR A 56 -1.78 -1.91 -6.37
N GLY A 57 -2.57 -1.04 -5.73
CA GLY A 57 -3.89 -1.36 -5.21
C GLY A 57 -3.90 -2.38 -4.07
N VAL A 58 -2.75 -2.64 -3.43
CA VAL A 58 -2.67 -3.51 -2.25
C VAL A 58 -2.57 -2.71 -0.95
N HIS A 59 -2.74 -3.36 0.19
CA HIS A 59 -2.59 -2.69 1.47
C HIS A 59 -1.10 -2.39 1.76
N ILE A 60 -0.81 -1.28 2.45
CA ILE A 60 0.57 -0.89 2.80
C ILE A 60 1.32 -1.97 3.58
N ALA A 61 0.63 -2.70 4.46
CA ALA A 61 1.22 -3.83 5.18
C ALA A 61 1.68 -4.96 4.23
N THR A 62 1.00 -5.14 3.10
CA THR A 62 1.42 -6.08 2.06
C THR A 62 2.70 -5.60 1.39
N ILE A 63 2.85 -4.29 1.12
CA ILE A 63 4.08 -3.72 0.58
C ILE A 63 5.26 -3.98 1.51
N TYR A 64 5.13 -3.71 2.81
CA TYR A 64 6.24 -3.98 3.74
C TYR A 64 6.64 -5.45 3.78
N ARG A 65 5.67 -6.38 3.83
CA ARG A 65 5.97 -7.82 3.78
C ARG A 65 6.63 -8.23 2.47
N GLU A 66 6.20 -7.63 1.35
CA GLU A 66 6.79 -7.88 0.05
C GLU A 66 8.24 -7.38 0.00
N MET A 67 8.49 -6.16 0.51
CA MET A 67 9.83 -5.58 0.59
C MET A 67 10.78 -6.44 1.42
N GLN A 68 10.31 -6.99 2.54
CA GLN A 68 11.10 -7.92 3.35
C GLN A 68 11.39 -9.24 2.63
N ARG A 69 10.46 -9.73 1.79
CA ARG A 69 10.67 -10.97 1.02
C ARG A 69 11.73 -10.80 -0.07
N GLY A 70 11.78 -9.63 -0.71
CA GLY A 70 12.72 -9.33 -1.80
C GLY A 70 13.90 -8.46 -1.40
N ALA A 71 14.21 -8.34 -0.11
CA ALA A 71 15.33 -7.54 0.36
C ALA A 71 16.65 -8.24 -0.03
N ASP A 72 17.55 -7.49 -0.66
CA ASP A 72 18.93 -7.93 -0.86
C ASP A 72 19.82 -7.62 0.35
N GLU A 73 21.09 -8.01 0.27
CA GLU A 73 22.08 -7.82 1.35
C GLU A 73 22.31 -6.33 1.69
N GLU A 74 22.02 -5.43 0.75
CA GLU A 74 22.16 -3.98 0.89
C GLU A 74 20.84 -3.31 1.34
N GLY A 75 19.75 -4.07 1.46
CA GLY A 75 18.43 -3.59 1.87
C GLY A 75 17.60 -2.99 0.73
N HIS A 76 18.04 -3.13 -0.52
CA HIS A 76 17.27 -2.78 -1.71
C HIS A 76 16.28 -3.88 -2.06
N TYR A 77 15.09 -3.49 -2.51
CA TYR A 77 14.07 -4.43 -2.93
C TYR A 77 14.27 -4.83 -4.39
N LYS A 78 14.39 -6.14 -4.64
CA LYS A 78 14.46 -6.74 -5.99
C LYS A 78 13.25 -7.62 -6.27
N ALA A 79 12.59 -7.39 -7.38
CA ALA A 79 11.37 -8.13 -7.75
C ALA A 79 11.65 -9.62 -8.00
N GLU A 80 12.83 -9.92 -8.55
CA GLU A 80 13.28 -11.29 -8.84
C GLU A 80 13.48 -12.11 -7.56
N LEU A 81 14.16 -11.56 -6.56
CA LEU A 81 14.36 -12.20 -5.26
C LEU A 81 13.02 -12.51 -4.58
N ALA A 82 12.09 -11.54 -4.61
CA ALA A 82 10.75 -11.72 -4.06
C ALA A 82 9.96 -12.84 -4.76
N GLN A 83 10.14 -12.98 -6.08
CA GLN A 83 9.50 -14.01 -6.88
C GLN A 83 10.14 -15.39 -6.65
N GLN A 84 11.48 -15.46 -6.58
CA GLN A 84 12.22 -16.69 -6.29
C GLN A 84 11.86 -17.24 -4.90
N ALA A 85 11.74 -16.37 -3.90
CA ALA A 85 11.32 -16.72 -2.55
C ALA A 85 9.89 -17.30 -2.45
N LEU A 86 9.08 -17.24 -3.52
CA LEU A 86 7.78 -17.94 -3.58
C LEU A 86 7.90 -19.40 -4.02
N PHE A 87 9.01 -19.76 -4.66
CA PHE A 87 9.27 -21.10 -5.20
C PHE A 87 10.40 -21.83 -4.45
N SER A 88 11.09 -21.14 -3.54
CA SER A 88 12.04 -21.74 -2.59
C SER A 88 11.33 -22.33 -1.39
#